data_AF-A0A061N8S1-F1
#
_entry.id   AF-A0A061N8S1-F1
#
_cell.length_a   1.000
_cell.length_b   1.000
_cell.length_c   1.000
_cell.angle_alpha   90.00
_cell.angle_beta   90.00
_cell.angle_gamma   90.00
#
_symmetry.space_group_name_H-M   'P 1'
#
loop_
_entity.id
_entity.type
_entity.pdbx_description
1 polymer ?
#
loop_
_entity_poly.entity_id
_entity_poly.type
_entity_poly.pdbx_seq_one_letter_code
_entity_poly.pdbx_strand_id
1 'polypeptide(L)'
;MKIVLRILLSLGIVVAIIVVGIFGLRFYNAERYGWSDEEEPEYHHYEAYPDSFAGGIVEHFESGMANGFHFIPDEPIAAEPIIVFGGSEGSSNFEVAEDLASKGYETYSLFFFGAPNQTTALNKVPLEFFGDFLRYSELEDEPITVIGYSKGAELGLNLTNYYEEINHLVLYTPSQYTYMGLDFSEAPVHHGRMMEKSCHTLVLIKRILDRRCE
;
A
#
# COMPACT_ATOMS: atom_id res chain seq x y z
N MET A 1 -35.28 -12.95 55.88
CA MET A 1 -34.97 -11.59 55.37
C MET A 1 -33.49 -11.22 55.45
N LYS A 2 -32.83 -11.30 56.63
CA LYS A 2 -31.40 -10.91 56.80
C LYS A 2 -30.41 -11.72 55.95
N ILE A 3 -30.65 -13.01 55.74
CA ILE A 3 -29.78 -13.89 54.93
C ILE A 3 -29.86 -13.52 53.44
N VAL A 4 -31.07 -13.35 52.92
CA VAL A 4 -31.31 -12.91 51.52
C VAL A 4 -30.69 -11.53 51.26
N LEU A 5 -30.83 -10.59 52.21
CA LEU A 5 -30.22 -9.26 52.10
C LEU A 5 -28.68 -9.33 52.06
N ARG A 6 -28.06 -10.21 52.85
CA ARG A 6 -26.61 -10.43 52.80
C ARG A 6 -26.15 -11.00 51.47
N ILE A 7 -26.89 -11.97 50.91
CA ILE A 7 -26.57 -12.57 49.60
C ILE A 7 -26.67 -11.50 48.49
N LEU A 8 -27.72 -10.68 48.49
CA LEU A 8 -27.89 -9.59 47.53
C LEU A 8 -26.79 -8.53 47.65
N LEU A 9 -26.39 -8.16 48.87
CA LEU A 9 -25.28 -7.25 49.10
C LEU A 9 -23.95 -7.82 48.60
N SER A 10 -23.67 -9.10 48.89
CA SER A 10 -22.47 -9.79 48.39
C SER A 10 -22.44 -9.83 46.86
N LEU A 11 -23.57 -10.12 46.22
CA LEU A 11 -23.69 -10.12 44.77
C LEU A 11 -23.44 -8.74 44.18
N GLY A 12 -24.01 -7.69 44.79
CA GLY A 12 -23.79 -6.31 44.39
C GLY A 12 -22.31 -5.88 44.47
N ILE A 13 -21.60 -6.33 45.51
CA ILE A 13 -20.16 -6.08 45.67
C ILE A 13 -19.36 -6.79 44.57
N VAL A 14 -19.68 -8.05 44.28
CA VAL A 14 -19.01 -8.81 43.21
C VAL A 14 -19.23 -8.14 41.84
N VAL A 15 -20.45 -7.72 41.53
CA VAL A 15 -20.75 -6.98 40.29
C VAL A 15 -19.98 -5.66 40.22
N ALA A 16 -19.92 -4.91 41.32
CA ALA A 16 -19.15 -3.65 41.38
C ALA A 16 -17.66 -3.88 41.11
N ILE A 17 -17.06 -4.95 41.68
CA ILE A 17 -15.66 -5.31 41.45
C ILE A 17 -15.44 -5.66 39.97
N ILE A 18 -16.34 -6.42 39.34
CA ILE A 18 -16.23 -6.78 37.92
C ILE A 18 -16.33 -5.52 37.05
N VAL A 19 -17.26 -4.61 37.33
CA VAL A 19 -17.42 -3.36 36.58
C VAL A 19 -16.15 -2.51 36.70
N VAL A 20 -15.63 -2.32 37.91
CA VAL A 20 -14.36 -1.59 38.12
C VAL A 20 -13.21 -2.27 37.39
N GLY A 21 -13.15 -3.60 37.41
CA GLY A 21 -12.16 -4.37 36.67
C GLY A 21 -12.25 -4.15 35.16
N ILE A 22 -13.45 -4.21 34.58
CA ILE A 22 -13.67 -3.97 33.14
C ILE A 22 -13.30 -2.53 32.77
N PHE A 23 -13.74 -1.54 33.54
CA PHE A 23 -13.39 -0.14 33.28
C PHE A 23 -11.90 0.13 33.44
N GLY A 24 -11.26 -0.46 34.46
CA GLY A 24 -9.82 -0.37 34.68
C GLY A 24 -9.02 -1.02 33.54
N LEU A 25 -9.43 -2.21 33.08
CA LEU A 25 -8.83 -2.86 31.91
C LEU A 25 -9.05 -2.06 30.64
N ARG A 26 -10.24 -1.50 30.41
CA ARG A 26 -10.51 -0.65 29.24
C ARG A 26 -9.67 0.61 29.26
N PHE A 27 -9.56 1.28 30.41
CA PHE A 27 -8.73 2.46 30.59
C PHE A 27 -7.25 2.15 30.38
N TYR A 28 -6.75 1.09 31.02
CA TYR A 28 -5.38 0.61 30.82
C TYR A 28 -5.12 0.24 29.35
N ASN A 29 -6.06 -0.45 28.70
CA ASN A 29 -5.92 -0.84 27.31
C ASN A 29 -5.95 0.38 26.38
N ALA A 30 -6.79 1.37 26.65
CA ALA A 30 -6.86 2.61 25.88
C ALA A 30 -5.62 3.49 26.05
N GLU A 31 -4.99 3.50 27.23
CA GLU A 31 -3.77 4.29 27.44
C GLU A 31 -2.52 3.56 26.92
N ARG A 32 -2.46 2.23 27.09
CA ARG A 32 -1.28 1.42 26.78
C ARG A 32 -1.22 0.92 25.35
N TYR A 33 -2.40 0.64 24.78
CA TYR A 33 -2.63 0.08 23.44
C TYR A 33 -3.72 0.85 22.70
N GLY A 34 -4.09 2.04 23.17
CA GLY A 34 -4.84 2.97 22.34
C GLY A 34 -4.04 3.19 21.09
N TRP A 35 -4.74 3.22 19.97
CA TRP A 35 -4.16 3.71 18.74
C TRP A 35 -3.87 5.17 19.05
N SER A 36 -2.61 5.51 19.33
CA SER A 36 -2.19 6.90 19.23
C SER A 36 -2.50 7.32 17.81
N ASP A 37 -2.87 8.59 17.63
CA ASP A 37 -2.67 9.27 16.35
C ASP A 37 -1.14 9.32 16.15
N GLU A 38 -0.50 8.17 15.93
CA GLU A 38 0.81 8.12 15.29
C GLU A 38 0.61 8.92 14.01
N GLU A 39 1.37 10.01 13.86
CA GLU A 39 1.37 10.80 12.63
C GLU A 39 1.51 9.81 11.48
N GLU A 40 0.42 9.61 10.73
CA GLU A 40 0.42 8.80 9.52
C GLU A 40 1.64 9.26 8.71
N PRO A 41 2.55 8.35 8.32
CA PRO A 41 3.78 8.76 7.67
C PRO A 41 3.46 9.64 6.47
N GLU A 42 3.93 10.88 6.49
CA GLU A 42 3.59 11.82 5.43
C GLU A 42 4.49 11.57 4.22
N TYR A 43 4.11 10.59 3.40
CA TYR A 43 4.90 10.11 2.27
C TYR A 43 5.14 11.16 1.16
N HIS A 44 4.45 12.29 1.21
CA HIS A 44 4.52 13.33 0.17
C HIS A 44 5.38 14.54 0.57
N HIS A 45 6.16 14.43 1.66
CA HIS A 45 7.26 15.35 1.97
C HIS A 45 8.52 14.96 1.21
N TYR A 46 8.60 15.37 -0.05
CA TYR A 46 9.67 14.96 -0.95
C TYR A 46 11.06 15.38 -0.45
N GLU A 47 11.18 16.52 0.24
CA GLU A 47 12.45 17.00 0.79
C GLU A 47 12.98 16.15 1.95
N ALA A 48 12.19 15.23 2.49
CA ALA A 48 12.63 14.28 3.51
C ALA A 48 13.32 13.05 2.90
N TYR A 49 13.17 12.81 1.60
CA TYR A 49 13.80 11.69 0.90
C TYR A 49 15.25 12.04 0.51
N PRO A 50 16.15 11.04 0.47
CA PRO A 50 17.51 11.27 0.03
C PRO A 50 17.59 11.42 -1.49
N ASP A 51 18.37 12.39 -1.96
CA ASP A 51 18.63 12.61 -3.40
C ASP A 51 19.69 11.64 -3.98
N SER A 52 20.20 10.70 -3.17
CA SER A 52 21.20 9.73 -3.57
C SER A 52 21.19 8.51 -2.67
N PHE A 53 21.72 7.39 -3.19
CA PHE A 53 21.92 6.16 -2.45
C PHE A 53 23.34 5.64 -2.66
N ALA A 54 23.68 4.54 -1.99
CA ALA A 54 24.99 3.90 -2.19
C ALA A 54 25.07 3.32 -3.62
N GLY A 55 25.72 4.05 -4.53
CA GLY A 55 25.96 3.64 -5.91
C GLY A 55 24.99 4.23 -6.93
N GLY A 56 24.40 5.40 -6.66
CA GLY A 56 23.60 6.13 -7.64
C GLY A 56 22.90 7.36 -7.09
N ILE A 57 22.05 7.97 -7.92
CA ILE A 57 21.25 9.16 -7.59
C ILE A 57 19.75 8.84 -7.57
N VAL A 58 18.99 9.67 -6.86
CA VAL A 58 17.53 9.61 -6.80
C VAL A 58 16.97 10.95 -7.27
N GLU A 59 16.04 10.91 -8.22
CA GLU A 59 15.35 12.10 -8.71
C GLU A 59 13.85 11.97 -8.44
N HIS A 60 13.26 12.96 -7.76
CA HIS A 60 11.80 13.08 -7.70
C HIS A 60 11.26 13.59 -9.04
N PHE A 61 10.10 13.07 -9.45
CA PHE A 61 9.44 13.50 -10.67
C PHE A 61 7.93 13.69 -10.50
N GLU A 62 7.41 14.63 -11.29
CA GLU A 62 5.98 14.89 -11.45
C GLU A 62 5.66 15.16 -12.93
N SER A 63 4.75 14.39 -13.51
CA SER A 63 4.31 14.56 -14.90
C SER A 63 2.88 14.07 -15.07
N GLY A 64 1.95 14.97 -15.44
CA GLY A 64 0.53 14.62 -15.45
C GLY A 64 0.07 14.17 -14.05
N MET A 65 -0.49 12.97 -13.93
CA MET A 65 -0.80 12.31 -12.66
C MET A 65 0.32 11.38 -12.15
N ALA A 66 1.39 11.18 -12.93
CA ALA A 66 2.54 10.40 -12.48
C ALA A 66 3.34 11.18 -11.44
N ASN A 67 3.70 10.52 -10.35
CA ASN A 67 4.48 11.08 -9.27
C ASN A 67 5.29 9.97 -8.61
N GLY A 68 6.56 10.23 -8.33
CA GLY A 68 7.42 9.23 -7.73
C GLY A 68 8.88 9.61 -7.74
N PHE A 69 9.73 8.59 -7.63
CA PHE A 69 11.18 8.72 -7.61
C PHE A 69 11.80 7.80 -8.65
N HIS A 70 12.81 8.30 -9.34
CA HIS A 70 13.64 7.57 -10.30
C HIS A 70 15.01 7.33 -9.67
N PHE A 71 15.41 6.07 -9.60
CA PHE A 71 16.70 5.66 -9.07
C PHE A 71 17.60 5.25 -10.22
N ILE A 72 18.74 5.96 -10.34
CA ILE A 72 19.69 5.81 -11.43
C ILE A 72 21.01 5.29 -10.83
N PRO A 73 21.34 4.00 -11.01
CA PRO A 73 22.61 3.43 -10.56
C PRO A 73 23.80 3.98 -11.36
N ASP A 74 24.95 4.16 -10.70
CA ASP A 74 26.22 4.57 -11.33
C ASP A 74 26.73 3.52 -12.34
N GLU A 75 26.50 2.24 -12.03
CA GLU A 75 26.85 1.09 -12.86
C GLU A 75 25.57 0.27 -13.18
N PRO A 76 24.73 0.72 -14.12
CA PRO A 76 23.48 0.04 -14.43
C PRO A 76 23.74 -1.29 -15.12
N ILE A 77 23.01 -2.33 -14.70
CA ILE A 77 23.01 -3.62 -15.40
C ILE A 77 22.04 -3.55 -16.59
N ALA A 78 22.36 -4.28 -17.65
CA ALA A 78 21.47 -4.41 -18.82
C ALA A 78 20.25 -5.29 -18.47
N ALA A 79 19.26 -4.68 -17.83
CA ALA A 79 18.00 -5.30 -17.41
C ALA A 79 16.82 -4.35 -17.68
N GLU A 80 15.61 -4.90 -17.70
CA GLU A 80 14.37 -4.12 -17.80
C GLU A 80 14.21 -3.20 -16.58
N PRO A 81 13.74 -1.95 -16.75
CA PRO A 81 13.41 -1.09 -15.62
C PRO A 81 12.36 -1.70 -14.69
N ILE A 82 12.52 -1.48 -13.39
CA ILE A 82 11.64 -2.03 -12.37
C ILE A 82 10.78 -0.92 -11.75
N ILE A 83 9.47 -1.04 -11.91
CA ILE A 83 8.49 -0.15 -11.30
C ILE A 83 8.00 -0.79 -10.01
N VAL A 84 8.02 -0.03 -8.91
CA VAL A 84 7.63 -0.48 -7.58
C VAL A 84 6.46 0.36 -7.07
N PHE A 85 5.45 -0.33 -6.51
CA PHE A 85 4.31 0.28 -5.82
C PHE A 85 4.22 -0.18 -4.36
N GLY A 86 3.84 0.74 -3.48
CA GLY A 86 3.36 0.44 -2.13
C GLY A 86 1.95 -0.16 -2.13
N GLY A 87 1.34 -0.23 -0.96
CA GLY A 87 0.00 -0.73 -0.72
C GLY A 87 -1.00 0.34 -0.31
N SER A 88 -1.93 -0.03 0.58
CA SER A 88 -3.00 0.86 1.04
C SER A 88 -2.51 1.97 1.95
N GLU A 89 -1.27 1.88 2.43
CA GLU A 89 -0.63 2.90 3.24
C GLU A 89 -0.30 4.17 2.44
N GLY A 90 -0.21 4.12 1.11
CA GLY A 90 0.03 5.31 0.27
C GLY A 90 1.48 5.64 -0.01
N SER A 91 2.41 4.80 0.45
CA SER A 91 3.82 4.93 0.10
C SER A 91 4.09 4.62 -1.38
N SER A 92 5.19 5.16 -1.91
CA SER A 92 5.75 4.75 -3.20
C SER A 92 6.58 3.45 -3.11
N ASN A 93 6.80 2.94 -1.88
CA ASN A 93 7.70 1.83 -1.56
C ASN A 93 9.17 2.11 -1.91
N PHE A 94 9.64 3.30 -1.54
CA PHE A 94 10.97 3.86 -1.81
C PHE A 94 12.12 2.92 -1.45
N GLU A 95 12.09 2.32 -0.26
CA GLU A 95 13.18 1.45 0.24
C GLU A 95 13.39 0.21 -0.62
N VAL A 96 12.31 -0.35 -1.19
CA VAL A 96 12.40 -1.51 -2.09
C VAL A 96 13.03 -1.11 -3.43
N ALA A 97 12.71 0.08 -3.95
CA ALA A 97 13.33 0.60 -5.16
C ALA A 97 14.82 0.88 -4.93
N GLU A 98 15.18 1.51 -3.80
CA GLU A 98 16.57 1.76 -3.42
C GLU A 98 17.39 0.47 -3.29
N ASP A 99 16.86 -0.56 -2.61
CA ASP A 99 17.55 -1.85 -2.46
C ASP A 99 17.82 -2.54 -3.80
N LEU A 100 16.90 -2.43 -4.76
CA LEU A 100 17.10 -2.93 -6.12
C LEU A 100 18.11 -2.07 -6.90
N ALA A 101 18.02 -0.74 -6.78
CA ALA A 101 18.94 0.19 -7.42
C ALA A 101 20.39 0.02 -6.95
N SER A 102 20.59 -0.26 -5.66
CA SER A 102 21.91 -0.59 -5.08
C SER A 102 22.57 -1.83 -5.69
N LYS A 103 21.79 -2.67 -6.39
CA LYS A 103 22.25 -3.87 -7.12
C LYS A 103 22.43 -3.62 -8.61
N GLY A 104 22.27 -2.38 -9.07
CA GLY A 104 22.46 -1.95 -10.46
C GLY A 104 21.19 -1.91 -11.31
N TYR A 105 20.01 -2.22 -10.77
CA TYR A 105 18.75 -2.13 -11.54
C TYR A 105 18.29 -0.67 -11.63
N GLU A 106 17.90 -0.19 -12.80
CA GLU A 106 17.16 1.06 -12.91
C GLU A 106 15.75 0.86 -12.34
N THR A 107 15.32 1.71 -11.41
CA THR A 107 14.03 1.54 -10.75
C THR A 107 13.24 2.83 -10.61
N TYR A 108 11.92 2.68 -10.57
CA TYR A 108 10.96 3.76 -10.37
C TYR A 108 10.03 3.40 -9.21
N SER A 109 10.00 4.23 -8.19
CA SER A 109 9.11 4.10 -7.04
C SER A 109 7.93 5.07 -7.23
N LEU A 110 6.73 4.56 -7.49
CA LEU A 110 5.59 5.38 -7.89
C LEU A 110 4.51 5.45 -6.81
N PHE A 111 4.01 6.66 -6.59
CA PHE A 111 2.71 6.86 -5.94
C PHE A 111 1.59 6.59 -6.93
N PHE A 112 0.44 6.14 -6.43
CA PHE A 112 -0.78 5.97 -7.24
C PHE A 112 -2.01 6.62 -6.60
N PHE A 113 -1.87 7.23 -5.41
CA PHE A 113 -2.82 8.12 -4.79
C PHE A 113 -2.10 8.97 -3.73
N GLY A 114 -2.78 9.99 -3.20
CA GLY A 114 -2.31 10.83 -2.08
C GLY A 114 -1.38 11.96 -2.50
N ALA A 115 -0.59 11.80 -3.57
CA ALA A 115 0.30 12.85 -4.05
C ALA A 115 -0.47 14.09 -4.54
N PRO A 116 0.15 15.29 -4.56
CA PRO A 116 -0.54 16.56 -4.89
C PRO A 116 -1.25 16.58 -6.25
N ASN A 117 -0.75 15.83 -7.23
CA ASN A 117 -1.29 15.70 -8.60
C ASN A 117 -2.16 14.43 -8.79
N GLN A 118 -2.55 13.76 -7.71
CA GLN A 118 -3.32 12.50 -7.73
C GLN A 118 -4.64 12.60 -6.96
N THR A 119 -5.45 11.54 -7.01
CA THR A 119 -6.61 11.42 -6.14
C THR A 119 -6.17 11.38 -4.69
N THR A 120 -6.80 12.17 -3.82
CA THR A 120 -6.38 12.33 -2.42
C THR A 120 -6.54 11.07 -1.58
N ALA A 121 -7.44 10.17 -1.95
CA ALA A 121 -7.69 8.92 -1.26
C ALA A 121 -7.57 7.74 -2.22
N LEU A 122 -7.40 6.54 -1.65
CA LEU A 122 -7.42 5.28 -2.38
C LEU A 122 -8.85 4.93 -2.82
N ASN A 123 -9.45 5.75 -3.68
CA ASN A 123 -10.82 5.58 -4.13
C ASN A 123 -10.94 6.03 -5.59
N LYS A 124 -11.32 5.10 -6.47
CA LYS A 124 -11.40 5.33 -7.92
C LYS A 124 -10.10 5.94 -8.49
N VAL A 125 -8.97 5.34 -8.14
CA VAL A 125 -7.66 5.72 -8.69
C VAL A 125 -7.70 5.57 -10.22
N PRO A 126 -7.44 6.64 -10.99
CA PRO A 126 -7.35 6.58 -12.45
C PRO A 126 -6.13 5.77 -12.85
N LEU A 127 -6.25 4.83 -13.80
CA LEU A 127 -5.11 4.02 -14.25
C LEU A 127 -4.23 4.78 -15.25
N GLU A 128 -4.75 5.86 -15.83
CA GLU A 128 -4.10 6.71 -16.83
C GLU A 128 -2.80 7.35 -16.33
N PHE A 129 -2.63 7.47 -15.00
CA PHE A 129 -1.38 7.94 -14.39
C PHE A 129 -0.17 7.11 -14.83
N PHE A 130 -0.37 5.82 -15.11
CA PHE A 130 0.69 4.95 -15.58
C PHE A 130 1.10 5.27 -17.01
N GLY A 131 0.16 5.69 -17.85
CA GLY A 131 0.46 6.21 -19.18
C GLY A 131 1.20 7.56 -19.12
N ASP A 132 0.89 8.41 -18.14
CA ASP A 132 1.65 9.64 -17.89
C ASP A 132 3.10 9.32 -17.47
N PHE A 133 3.28 8.28 -16.65
CA PHE A 133 4.60 7.78 -16.24
C PHE A 133 5.40 7.28 -17.44
N LEU A 134 4.84 6.37 -18.26
CA LEU A 134 5.55 5.80 -19.41
C LEU A 134 6.07 6.89 -20.36
N ARG A 135 5.27 7.93 -20.62
CA ARG A 135 5.69 9.07 -21.45
C ARG A 135 6.76 9.95 -20.80
N TYR A 136 6.74 10.07 -19.48
CA TYR A 136 7.78 10.81 -18.75
C TYR A 136 9.12 10.08 -18.79
N SER A 137 9.10 8.76 -18.59
CA SER A 137 10.29 7.91 -18.56
C SER A 137 10.78 7.47 -19.94
N GLU A 138 10.07 7.81 -21.02
CA GLU A 138 10.34 7.35 -22.38
C GLU A 138 10.33 5.80 -22.50
N LEU A 139 9.39 5.14 -21.79
CA LEU A 139 9.29 3.67 -21.70
C LEU A 139 8.05 3.10 -22.45
N GLU A 140 7.38 3.88 -23.28
CA GLU A 140 6.16 3.44 -23.99
C GLU A 140 6.37 2.22 -24.90
N ASP A 141 7.59 2.01 -25.38
CA ASP A 141 7.94 0.90 -26.27
C ASP A 141 8.92 -0.10 -25.62
N GLU A 142 9.18 0.03 -24.32
CA GLU A 142 10.18 -0.78 -23.60
C GLU A 142 9.51 -1.80 -22.65
N PRO A 143 10.04 -3.04 -22.55
CA PRO A 143 9.52 -4.01 -21.60
C PRO A 143 9.94 -3.62 -20.18
N ILE A 144 8.98 -3.69 -19.26
CA ILE A 144 9.18 -3.34 -17.86
C ILE A 144 8.74 -4.46 -16.91
N THR A 145 9.32 -4.44 -15.71
CA THR A 145 8.91 -5.28 -14.58
C THR A 145 8.13 -4.43 -13.58
N VAL A 146 6.97 -4.92 -13.12
CA VAL A 146 6.20 -4.28 -12.05
C VAL A 146 6.25 -5.12 -10.78
N ILE A 147 6.53 -4.46 -9.66
CA ILE A 147 6.46 -5.01 -8.30
C ILE A 147 5.38 -4.27 -7.51
N GLY A 148 4.42 -5.02 -6.97
CA GLY A 148 3.33 -4.43 -6.19
C GLY A 148 3.11 -5.13 -4.85
N TYR A 149 2.74 -4.36 -3.84
CA TYR A 149 2.43 -4.85 -2.49
C TYR A 149 0.97 -4.60 -2.14
N SER A 150 0.24 -5.61 -1.64
CA SER A 150 -1.15 -5.47 -1.19
C SER A 150 -2.05 -4.75 -2.21
N LYS A 151 -2.47 -3.50 -1.96
CA LYS A 151 -3.25 -2.72 -2.94
C LYS A 151 -2.46 -2.33 -4.18
N GLY A 152 -1.15 -2.14 -4.10
CA GLY A 152 -0.28 -2.03 -5.29
C GLY A 152 -0.15 -3.34 -6.06
N ALA A 153 -0.30 -4.49 -5.40
CA ALA A 153 -0.33 -5.78 -6.10
C ALA A 153 -1.63 -5.94 -6.92
N GLU A 154 -2.76 -5.52 -6.35
CA GLU A 154 -4.05 -5.41 -7.06
C GLU A 154 -3.95 -4.42 -8.23
N LEU A 155 -3.33 -3.25 -8.01
CA LEU A 155 -3.06 -2.25 -9.05
C LEU A 155 -2.23 -2.84 -10.20
N GLY A 156 -1.11 -3.50 -9.89
CA GLY A 156 -0.24 -4.10 -10.89
C GLY A 156 -0.99 -5.11 -11.78
N LEU A 157 -1.86 -5.94 -11.20
CA LEU A 157 -2.73 -6.83 -11.97
C LEU A 157 -3.71 -6.07 -12.87
N ASN A 158 -4.31 -4.99 -12.37
CA ASN A 158 -5.23 -4.16 -13.17
C ASN A 158 -4.50 -3.52 -14.36
N LEU A 159 -3.30 -2.96 -14.14
CA LEU A 159 -2.49 -2.30 -15.18
C LEU A 159 -2.16 -3.23 -16.35
N THR A 160 -1.93 -4.53 -16.11
CA THR A 160 -1.61 -5.49 -17.19
C THR A 160 -2.72 -5.67 -18.23
N ASN A 161 -3.95 -5.23 -17.94
CA ASN A 161 -5.06 -5.24 -18.90
C ASN A 161 -5.02 -4.06 -19.88
N TYR A 162 -4.23 -3.03 -19.59
CA TYR A 162 -4.20 -1.77 -20.34
C TYR A 162 -2.83 -1.43 -20.91
N TYR A 163 -1.76 -1.93 -20.28
CA TYR A 163 -0.38 -1.59 -20.61
C TYR A 163 0.38 -2.84 -21.06
N GLU A 164 0.82 -2.84 -22.32
CA GLU A 164 1.51 -3.96 -22.94
C GLU A 164 2.99 -4.04 -22.56
N GLU A 165 3.54 -2.91 -22.12
CA GLU A 165 4.91 -2.70 -21.65
C GLU A 165 5.24 -3.62 -20.46
N ILE A 166 4.25 -3.95 -19.63
CA ILE A 166 4.43 -4.85 -18.47
C ILE A 166 4.68 -6.29 -18.94
N ASN A 167 5.94 -6.72 -18.91
CA ASN A 167 6.39 -8.06 -19.32
C ASN A 167 6.44 -9.04 -18.13
N HIS A 168 6.83 -8.52 -16.96
CA HIS A 168 7.00 -9.28 -15.74
C HIS A 168 6.26 -8.63 -14.57
N LEU A 169 5.64 -9.48 -13.74
CA LEU A 169 4.89 -9.03 -12.57
C LEU A 169 5.30 -9.84 -11.32
N VAL A 170 5.69 -9.12 -10.26
CA VAL A 170 6.02 -9.68 -8.94
C VAL A 170 5.05 -9.10 -7.91
N LEU A 171 4.23 -9.96 -7.31
CA LEU A 171 3.16 -9.51 -6.43
C LEU A 171 3.33 -10.04 -5.01
N TYR A 172 3.36 -9.15 -4.04
CA TYR A 172 3.33 -9.47 -2.62
C TYR A 172 1.91 -9.29 -2.10
N THR A 173 1.38 -10.34 -1.46
CA THR A 173 -0.01 -10.38 -0.93
C THR A 173 -1.09 -9.98 -1.96
N PRO A 174 -1.07 -10.55 -3.19
CA PRO A 174 -2.04 -10.19 -4.22
C PRO A 174 -3.47 -10.60 -3.87
N SER A 175 -4.40 -9.94 -4.55
CA SER A 175 -5.80 -10.36 -4.64
C SER A 175 -6.12 -10.88 -6.04
N GLN A 176 -6.99 -11.88 -6.13
CA GLN A 176 -7.58 -12.32 -7.40
C GLN A 176 -8.76 -11.44 -7.85
N TYR A 177 -9.19 -10.49 -7.02
CA TYR A 177 -10.33 -9.61 -7.23
C TYR A 177 -9.95 -8.15 -7.00
N THR A 178 -10.59 -7.25 -7.73
CA THR A 178 -10.53 -5.81 -7.45
C THR A 178 -11.50 -5.47 -6.32
N TYR A 179 -10.98 -4.90 -5.23
CA TYR A 179 -11.77 -4.54 -4.06
C TYR A 179 -12.16 -3.06 -4.08
N MET A 180 -13.14 -2.68 -3.25
CA MET A 180 -13.53 -1.28 -3.08
C MET A 180 -12.35 -0.39 -2.66
N GLY A 181 -12.50 0.91 -2.91
CA GLY A 181 -11.62 1.93 -2.37
C GLY A 181 -11.62 1.97 -0.85
N LEU A 182 -10.55 2.52 -0.29
CA LEU A 182 -10.32 2.72 1.14
C LEU A 182 -10.39 4.21 1.44
N ASP A 183 -11.58 4.77 1.28
CA ASP A 183 -11.92 6.12 1.73
C ASP A 183 -13.00 6.00 2.80
N PHE A 184 -12.63 6.34 4.03
CA PHE A 184 -13.50 6.22 5.21
C PHE A 184 -14.18 7.55 5.57
N SER A 185 -13.96 8.60 4.77
CA SER A 185 -14.61 9.91 4.96
C SER A 185 -16.06 9.93 4.47
N GLU A 186 -16.40 9.04 3.52
CA GLU A 186 -17.76 8.81 3.06
C GLU A 186 -18.39 7.59 3.74
N ALA A 187 -19.71 7.64 4.02
CA ALA A 187 -20.42 6.52 4.58
C ALA A 187 -20.29 5.29 3.66
N PRO A 188 -20.00 4.08 4.18
CA PRO A 188 -19.70 2.93 3.35
C PRO A 188 -20.87 2.61 2.41
N VAL A 189 -20.64 2.79 1.11
CA VAL A 189 -21.59 2.37 0.08
C VAL A 189 -21.46 0.85 -0.04
N HIS A 190 -22.34 0.11 0.65
CA HIS A 190 -22.36 -1.35 0.61
C HIS A 190 -22.65 -1.88 -0.80
N HIS A 191 -21.60 -2.21 -1.56
CA HIS A 191 -21.65 -3.07 -2.75
C HIS A 191 -20.54 -4.14 -2.70
N GLY A 192 -20.37 -4.78 -1.54
CA GLY A 192 -19.43 -5.89 -1.40
C GLY A 192 -19.95 -6.94 -0.42
N ARG A 193 -20.13 -8.17 -0.91
CA ARG A 193 -20.32 -9.34 -0.04
C ARG A 193 -18.97 -9.63 0.60
N MET A 194 -18.82 -9.45 1.92
CA MET A 194 -17.61 -9.88 2.63
C MET A 194 -17.41 -11.37 2.36
N MET A 195 -16.30 -11.72 1.71
CA MET A 195 -15.85 -13.09 1.57
C MET A 195 -14.62 -13.33 2.44
N GLU A 196 -14.61 -14.51 3.04
CA GLU A 196 -13.73 -14.93 4.13
C GLU A 196 -12.27 -15.08 3.68
N LYS A 197 -11.37 -14.89 4.65
CA LYS A 197 -9.92 -14.69 4.50
C LYS A 197 -9.21 -15.81 3.73
N SER A 198 -8.23 -15.42 2.92
CA SER A 198 -7.02 -16.21 2.66
C SER A 198 -5.81 -15.41 3.11
N CYS A 199 -5.32 -15.73 4.31
CA CYS A 199 -4.10 -15.15 4.89
C CYS A 199 -2.92 -16.04 4.51
N HIS A 200 -2.31 -15.79 3.35
CA HIS A 200 -1.01 -16.32 2.99
C HIS A 200 -0.23 -15.21 2.27
N THR A 201 0.97 -14.89 2.75
CA THR A 201 1.93 -14.07 2.01
C THR A 201 2.40 -14.88 0.81
N LEU A 202 1.64 -14.83 -0.28
CA LEU A 202 1.99 -15.42 -1.55
C LEU A 202 2.78 -14.38 -2.34
N VAL A 203 4.01 -14.75 -2.74
CA VAL A 203 4.72 -14.03 -3.80
C VAL A 203 4.36 -14.69 -5.12
N LEU A 204 3.64 -13.98 -5.98
CA LEU A 204 3.32 -14.45 -7.32
C LEU A 204 4.31 -13.82 -8.31
N ILE A 205 5.15 -14.64 -8.94
CA ILE A 205 5.99 -14.23 -10.06
C ILE A 205 5.36 -14.77 -11.33
N LYS A 206 4.87 -13.88 -12.19
CA LYS A 206 4.25 -14.24 -13.46
C LYS A 206 5.00 -13.56 -14.60
N ARG A 207 5.54 -14.38 -15.51
CA ARG A 207 5.93 -13.92 -16.85
C ARG A 207 4.68 -13.89 -17.71
N ILE A 208 4.39 -12.74 -18.34
CA ILE A 208 3.19 -12.58 -19.16
C ILE A 208 3.50 -13.14 -20.56
N LEU A 209 3.38 -14.47 -20.68
CA LEU A 209 3.53 -15.19 -21.94
C LEU A 209 2.13 -15.38 -22.54
N ASP A 210 1.85 -14.67 -23.63
CA ASP A 210 0.61 -14.75 -24.44
C ASP A 210 -0.66 -14.16 -23.79
N ARG A 211 -1.04 -12.94 -24.22
CA ARG A 211 -2.31 -12.28 -23.89
C ARG A 211 -3.41 -12.71 -24.85
N ARG A 212 -3.94 -13.92 -24.67
CA ARG A 212 -5.25 -14.30 -25.22
C ARG A 212 -6.22 -14.58 -24.09
N CYS A 213 -6.99 -13.57 -23.72
CA CYS A 213 -8.29 -13.76 -23.10
C CYS A 213 -9.32 -13.77 -24.24
N GLU A 214 -9.89 -14.94 -24.52
CA GLU A 214 -11.14 -15.06 -25.30
C GLU A 214 -12.32 -14.51 -24.49
#